data_AF-G9ZQC9-F1
#
_entry.id   AF-G9ZQC9-F1
#
_cell.length_a   1.000
_cell.length_b   1.000
_cell.length_c   1.000
_cell.angle_alpha   90.00
_cell.angle_beta   90.00
_cell.angle_gamma   90.00
#
_symmetry.space_group_name_H-M   'P 1'
#
loop_
_entity.id
_entity.type
_entity.pdbx_description
1 polymer ?
#
loop_
_entity_poly.entity_id
_entity_poly.type
_entity_poly.pdbx_seq_one_letter_code
_entity_poly.pdbx_strand_id
1 'polypeptide(L)'
;MFYLLSQCPADSLKIHTPKDYLSWAAQIFDVRVNPDLHDNERAKTEAQMLGTYFLYIEDLLADLKKNGLDKEYGEISKSWKTATDRVAAQSDTLAAAMTEHFFDNAGFGPATGALALTGNIAAARTYGELLKANIGFSNDFRSQSPDRWWEALSHMIHALWGGVTAAAAQIAGECLYDPELIEAAYRATGAVLYMYDSNATATDRMLKPGEAASTYSIAGPNLNRPDLSRNRFGQSIFASDGGIFARLFPDGYTGEDDWDMGEELVAYLNGFGQKTYVYQDKQGDLKAINGRISKLTKSSYQVESFAPYISEYIDLTNQTVLKSNAKAVKYYRENGQFE
;
A
#
# COMPACT_ATOMS: atom_id res chain seq x y z
N MET A 1 -11.31 -5.10 -10.46
CA MET A 1 -12.68 -5.67 -10.58
C MET A 1 -12.71 -7.08 -11.18
N PHE A 2 -12.33 -7.32 -12.44
CA PHE A 2 -12.44 -8.66 -13.05
C PHE A 2 -11.73 -9.76 -12.26
N TYR A 3 -10.56 -9.47 -11.72
CA TYR A 3 -9.84 -10.42 -10.88
C TYR A 3 -10.62 -10.77 -9.59
N LEU A 4 -11.32 -9.81 -8.98
CA LEU A 4 -12.18 -10.10 -7.82
C LEU A 4 -13.36 -11.01 -8.21
N LEU A 5 -13.98 -10.76 -9.37
CA LEU A 5 -15.06 -11.61 -9.89
C LEU A 5 -14.57 -13.04 -10.20
N SER A 6 -13.31 -13.21 -10.61
CA SER A 6 -12.75 -14.55 -10.82
C SER A 6 -12.52 -15.33 -9.54
N GLN A 7 -12.49 -14.67 -8.38
CA GLN A 7 -12.39 -15.34 -7.07
C GLN A 7 -13.77 -15.76 -6.52
N CYS A 8 -14.87 -15.31 -7.13
CA CYS A 8 -16.21 -15.69 -6.68
C CYS A 8 -16.52 -17.15 -7.02
N PRO A 9 -17.28 -17.86 -6.15
CA PRO A 9 -17.87 -19.15 -6.50
C PRO A 9 -18.71 -19.07 -7.78
N ALA A 10 -18.65 -20.11 -8.63
CA ALA A 10 -19.30 -20.09 -9.94
C ALA A 10 -20.83 -19.92 -9.86
N ASP A 11 -21.46 -20.46 -8.82
CA ASP A 11 -22.90 -20.34 -8.55
C ASP A 11 -23.33 -18.92 -8.12
N SER A 12 -22.38 -18.08 -7.70
CA SER A 12 -22.60 -16.68 -7.36
C SER A 12 -22.58 -15.76 -8.59
N LEU A 13 -22.14 -16.25 -9.74
CA LEU A 13 -21.99 -15.48 -10.98
C LEU A 13 -23.08 -15.85 -12.00
N LYS A 14 -23.84 -14.85 -12.45
CA LYS A 14 -24.99 -15.06 -13.35
C LYS A 14 -24.68 -14.91 -14.84
N ILE A 15 -23.60 -14.21 -15.18
CA ILE A 15 -23.33 -13.78 -16.57
C ILE A 15 -22.18 -14.59 -17.19
N HIS A 16 -21.04 -14.65 -16.52
CA HIS A 16 -19.84 -15.35 -16.99
C HIS A 16 -19.22 -16.20 -15.88
N THR A 17 -18.40 -17.17 -16.28
CA THR A 17 -17.73 -18.06 -15.33
C THR A 17 -16.56 -17.36 -14.64
N PRO A 18 -16.09 -17.87 -13.48
CA PRO A 18 -14.87 -17.35 -12.85
C PRO A 18 -13.66 -17.36 -13.80
N LYS A 19 -13.56 -18.40 -14.67
CA LYS A 19 -12.48 -18.53 -15.65
C LYS A 19 -12.54 -17.46 -16.75
N ASP A 20 -13.74 -17.08 -17.20
CA ASP A 20 -13.91 -16.00 -18.18
C ASP A 20 -13.43 -14.67 -17.60
N TYR A 21 -13.83 -14.35 -16.37
CA TYR A 21 -13.37 -13.16 -15.67
C TYR A 21 -11.85 -13.18 -15.41
N LEU A 22 -11.27 -14.34 -15.12
CA LEU A 22 -9.83 -14.48 -14.96
C LEU A 22 -9.09 -14.18 -16.26
N SER A 23 -9.59 -14.68 -17.39
CA SER A 23 -9.02 -14.38 -18.72
C SER A 23 -9.11 -12.88 -19.04
N TRP A 24 -10.23 -12.22 -18.74
CA TRP A 24 -10.34 -10.78 -18.93
C TRP A 24 -9.46 -9.97 -17.98
N ALA A 25 -9.31 -10.41 -16.73
CA ALA A 25 -8.36 -9.80 -15.81
C ALA A 25 -6.93 -9.86 -16.38
N ALA A 26 -6.55 -11.00 -16.96
CA ALA A 26 -5.26 -11.16 -17.63
C ALA A 26 -5.11 -10.25 -18.85
N GLN A 27 -6.11 -10.18 -19.73
CA GLN A 27 -6.07 -9.33 -20.92
C GLN A 27 -5.91 -7.85 -20.56
N ILE A 28 -6.68 -7.37 -19.57
CA ILE A 28 -6.56 -6.00 -19.09
C ILE A 28 -5.19 -5.77 -18.45
N PHE A 29 -4.69 -6.73 -17.68
CA PHE A 29 -3.39 -6.61 -17.06
C PHE A 29 -2.25 -6.57 -18.09
N ASP A 30 -2.29 -7.42 -19.11
CA ASP A 30 -1.28 -7.46 -20.18
C ASP A 30 -1.20 -6.10 -20.87
N VAL A 31 -2.34 -5.47 -21.19
CA VAL A 31 -2.36 -4.09 -21.71
C VAL A 31 -1.69 -3.10 -20.75
N ARG A 32 -1.79 -3.29 -19.43
CA ARG A 32 -1.19 -2.38 -18.44
C ARG A 32 0.31 -2.54 -18.29
N VAL A 33 0.90 -3.68 -18.64
CA VAL A 33 2.34 -3.95 -18.44
C VAL A 33 3.12 -4.19 -19.73
N ASN A 34 2.44 -4.38 -20.85
CA ASN A 34 3.04 -4.78 -22.12
C ASN A 34 3.08 -3.60 -23.10
N PRO A 35 4.27 -2.99 -23.33
CA PRO A 35 4.40 -1.88 -24.26
C PRO A 35 4.09 -2.27 -25.72
N ASP A 36 4.20 -3.55 -26.09
CA ASP A 36 3.96 -3.99 -27.48
C ASP A 36 2.48 -3.92 -27.87
N LEU A 37 1.57 -3.74 -26.89
CA LEU A 37 0.14 -3.57 -27.11
C LEU A 37 -0.28 -2.11 -27.35
N HIS A 38 0.67 -1.17 -27.37
CA HIS A 38 0.42 0.27 -27.50
C HIS A 38 1.02 0.85 -28.78
N ASP A 39 0.27 1.71 -29.45
CA ASP A 39 0.64 2.32 -30.74
C ASP A 39 1.40 3.64 -30.61
N ASN A 40 1.42 4.25 -29.42
CA ASN A 40 2.04 5.55 -29.16
C ASN A 40 3.02 5.50 -27.98
N GLU A 41 4.04 6.36 -28.03
CA GLU A 41 5.16 6.34 -27.08
C GLU A 41 4.74 6.70 -25.65
N ARG A 42 3.72 7.54 -25.48
CA ARG A 42 3.18 7.86 -24.15
C ARG A 42 2.64 6.61 -23.49
N ALA A 43 1.75 5.89 -24.16
CA ALA A 43 1.13 4.68 -23.62
C ALA A 43 2.14 3.55 -23.39
N LYS A 44 3.16 3.41 -24.27
CA LYS A 44 4.29 2.49 -24.04
C LYS A 44 5.07 2.83 -22.78
N THR A 45 5.31 4.12 -22.53
CA THR A 45 6.01 4.59 -21.34
C THR A 45 5.18 4.33 -20.08
N GLU A 46 3.88 4.65 -20.11
CA GLU A 46 2.95 4.40 -19.01
C GLU A 46 2.83 2.90 -18.69
N ALA A 47 2.78 2.03 -19.70
CA ALA A 47 2.75 0.58 -19.50
C ALA A 47 4.00 0.02 -18.80
N GLN A 48 5.08 0.80 -18.74
CA GLN A 48 6.30 0.43 -18.04
C GLN A 48 6.41 1.06 -16.64
N MET A 49 5.55 2.02 -16.28
CA MET A 49 5.49 2.58 -14.93
C MET A 49 4.86 1.59 -13.97
N LEU A 50 5.32 1.54 -12.71
CA LEU A 50 4.73 0.66 -11.71
C LEU A 50 3.55 1.36 -11.04
N GLY A 51 2.39 0.68 -10.97
CA GLY A 51 1.18 1.16 -10.33
C GLY A 51 0.69 0.24 -9.21
N THR A 52 -0.57 0.38 -8.79
CA THR A 52 -1.16 -0.32 -7.64
C THR A 52 -1.19 -1.85 -7.75
N TYR A 53 -1.01 -2.37 -8.95
CA TYR A 53 -1.24 -3.76 -9.29
C TYR A 53 -0.19 -4.74 -8.75
N PHE A 54 0.92 -4.25 -8.17
CA PHE A 54 1.80 -5.09 -7.35
C PHE A 54 1.05 -5.75 -6.18
N LEU A 55 -0.06 -5.17 -5.72
CA LEU A 55 -0.87 -5.69 -4.63
C LEU A 55 -1.52 -7.06 -4.93
N TYR A 56 -1.69 -7.42 -6.21
CA TYR A 56 -2.45 -8.63 -6.59
C TYR A 56 -1.83 -9.42 -7.76
N ILE A 57 -0.72 -8.95 -8.35
CA ILE A 57 -0.16 -9.60 -9.54
C ILE A 57 0.31 -11.04 -9.29
N GLU A 58 0.95 -11.31 -8.15
CA GLU A 58 1.46 -12.66 -7.84
C GLU A 58 0.29 -13.65 -7.71
N ASP A 59 -0.81 -13.23 -7.09
CA ASP A 59 -2.03 -14.04 -6.99
C ASP A 59 -2.68 -14.25 -8.37
N LEU A 60 -2.73 -13.20 -9.20
CA LEU A 60 -3.21 -13.32 -10.59
C LEU A 60 -2.37 -14.34 -11.36
N LEU A 61 -1.04 -14.24 -11.33
CA LEU A 61 -0.13 -15.16 -12.02
C LEU A 61 -0.30 -16.60 -11.51
N ALA A 62 -0.43 -16.79 -10.20
CA ALA A 62 -0.68 -18.10 -9.60
C ALA A 62 -2.00 -18.71 -10.10
N ASP A 63 -3.06 -17.91 -10.17
CA ASP A 63 -4.37 -18.36 -10.64
C ASP A 63 -4.40 -18.64 -12.14
N LEU A 64 -3.70 -17.85 -12.97
CA LEU A 64 -3.57 -18.13 -14.40
C LEU A 64 -2.93 -19.49 -14.63
N LYS A 65 -1.81 -19.76 -13.94
CA LYS A 65 -1.12 -21.05 -14.00
C LYS A 65 -2.01 -22.20 -13.51
N LYS A 66 -2.71 -22.01 -12.39
CA LYS A 66 -3.63 -23.01 -11.83
C LYS A 66 -4.78 -23.35 -12.79
N ASN A 67 -5.23 -22.40 -13.60
CA ASN A 67 -6.37 -22.56 -14.53
C ASN A 67 -5.95 -22.92 -15.97
N GLY A 68 -4.67 -23.18 -16.21
CA GLY A 68 -4.13 -23.57 -17.52
C GLY A 68 -4.15 -22.43 -18.55
N LEU A 69 -4.07 -21.18 -18.09
CA LEU A 69 -3.93 -19.98 -18.94
C LEU A 69 -2.43 -19.69 -19.14
N ASP A 70 -1.71 -20.68 -19.69
CA ASP A 70 -0.24 -20.68 -19.76
C ASP A 70 0.32 -19.60 -20.69
N LYS A 71 -0.43 -19.23 -21.74
CA LYS A 71 -0.05 -18.17 -22.67
C LYS A 71 -0.05 -16.83 -21.96
N GLU A 72 -1.19 -16.46 -21.37
CA GLU A 72 -1.37 -15.21 -20.63
C GLU A 72 -0.39 -15.12 -19.45
N TYR A 73 -0.21 -16.22 -18.72
CA TYR A 73 0.80 -16.32 -17.66
C TYR A 73 2.20 -15.99 -18.20
N GLY A 74 2.60 -16.58 -19.33
CA GLY A 74 3.93 -16.40 -19.91
C GLY A 74 4.17 -14.97 -20.42
N GLU A 75 3.17 -14.39 -21.09
CA GLU A 75 3.22 -13.01 -21.60
C GLU A 75 3.32 -12.00 -20.45
N ILE A 76 2.41 -12.09 -19.47
CA ILE A 76 2.40 -11.17 -18.32
C ILE A 76 3.65 -11.34 -17.46
N SER A 77 4.07 -12.57 -17.16
CA SER A 77 5.27 -12.82 -16.34
C SER A 77 6.52 -12.21 -16.96
N LYS A 78 6.65 -12.31 -18.30
CA LYS A 78 7.78 -11.73 -19.04
C LYS A 78 7.76 -10.19 -18.98
N SER A 79 6.60 -9.60 -19.26
CA SER A 79 6.43 -8.14 -19.25
C SER A 79 6.66 -7.56 -17.86
N TRP A 80 6.05 -8.18 -16.84
CA TRP A 80 6.23 -7.82 -15.44
C TRP A 80 7.69 -7.87 -15.01
N LYS A 81 8.36 -9.01 -15.25
CA LYS A 81 9.77 -9.18 -14.93
C LYS A 81 10.64 -8.14 -15.62
N THR A 82 10.35 -7.85 -16.89
CA THR A 82 11.08 -6.84 -17.67
C THR A 82 10.93 -5.45 -17.05
N ALA A 83 9.71 -5.09 -16.64
CA ALA A 83 9.44 -3.83 -15.96
C ALA A 83 10.19 -3.73 -14.62
N THR A 84 10.12 -4.76 -13.78
CA THR A 84 10.80 -4.76 -12.46
C THR A 84 12.31 -4.79 -12.58
N ASP A 85 12.88 -5.56 -13.51
CA ASP A 85 14.33 -5.62 -13.74
C ASP A 85 14.87 -4.26 -14.23
N ARG A 86 14.12 -3.57 -15.11
CA ARG A 86 14.45 -2.21 -15.56
C ARG A 86 14.47 -1.23 -14.39
N VAL A 87 13.44 -1.26 -13.54
CA VAL A 87 13.36 -0.40 -12.35
C VAL A 87 14.49 -0.71 -11.37
N ALA A 88 14.82 -1.99 -11.19
CA ALA A 88 15.94 -2.41 -10.35
C ALA A 88 17.28 -1.86 -10.87
N ALA A 89 17.53 -1.96 -12.18
CA ALA A 89 18.75 -1.45 -12.82
C ALA A 89 18.91 0.09 -12.73
N GLN A 90 17.82 0.81 -12.48
CA GLN A 90 17.79 2.27 -12.34
C GLN A 90 17.58 2.72 -10.88
N SER A 91 17.68 1.81 -9.91
CA SER A 91 17.41 2.11 -8.50
C SER A 91 18.39 3.12 -7.90
N ASP A 92 19.65 3.14 -8.33
CA ASP A 92 20.66 4.09 -7.84
C ASP A 92 20.35 5.56 -8.17
N THR A 93 19.56 5.81 -9.22
CA THR A 93 19.10 7.17 -9.60
C THR A 93 17.69 7.47 -9.11
N LEU A 94 17.04 6.53 -8.42
CA LEU A 94 15.65 6.62 -7.95
C LEU A 94 14.67 6.97 -9.06
N ALA A 95 14.92 6.53 -10.30
CA ALA A 95 14.14 6.94 -11.47
C ALA A 95 12.64 6.62 -11.34
N ALA A 96 12.27 5.53 -10.66
CA ALA A 96 10.87 5.14 -10.47
C ALA A 96 10.15 5.93 -9.38
N ALA A 97 10.86 6.74 -8.59
CA ALA A 97 10.22 7.67 -7.67
C ALA A 97 9.64 8.89 -8.39
N MET A 98 10.09 9.16 -9.61
CA MET A 98 9.55 10.21 -10.47
C MET A 98 8.24 9.73 -11.10
N THR A 99 7.17 10.46 -10.86
CA THR A 99 5.89 10.32 -11.56
C THR A 99 5.91 11.15 -12.86
N GLU A 100 4.76 11.58 -13.38
CA GLU A 100 4.70 12.40 -14.61
C GLU A 100 5.51 13.70 -14.49
N HIS A 101 5.55 14.29 -13.29
CA HIS A 101 6.13 15.63 -13.09
C HIS A 101 7.00 15.78 -11.83
N PHE A 102 6.87 14.90 -10.83
CA PHE A 102 7.50 15.10 -9.52
C PHE A 102 7.88 13.79 -8.82
N PHE A 103 8.80 13.91 -7.86
CA PHE A 103 9.16 12.83 -6.94
C PHE A 103 8.02 12.60 -5.93
N ASP A 104 7.45 11.39 -5.92
CA ASP A 104 6.19 11.14 -5.21
C ASP A 104 6.07 9.69 -4.72
N ASN A 105 5.34 9.48 -3.62
CA ASN A 105 5.10 8.15 -3.06
C ASN A 105 4.26 7.25 -3.98
N ALA A 106 3.52 7.83 -4.92
CA ALA A 106 2.86 7.10 -6.01
C ALA A 106 3.85 6.46 -7.00
N GLY A 107 5.11 6.91 -7.04
CA GLY A 107 6.18 6.24 -7.77
C GLY A 107 6.94 5.25 -6.90
N PHE A 108 7.55 5.73 -5.81
CA PHE A 108 8.44 4.89 -5.01
C PHE A 108 7.71 3.85 -4.13
N GLY A 109 6.44 4.05 -3.79
CA GLY A 109 5.60 3.05 -3.13
C GLY A 109 5.44 1.79 -3.99
N PRO A 110 4.78 1.88 -5.17
CA PRO A 110 4.69 0.77 -6.11
C PRO A 110 6.04 0.16 -6.49
N ALA A 111 7.07 0.98 -6.70
CA ALA A 111 8.41 0.50 -7.00
C ALA A 111 8.96 -0.41 -5.88
N THR A 112 8.88 0.05 -4.63
CA THR A 112 9.37 -0.72 -3.49
C THR A 112 8.64 -2.06 -3.35
N GLY A 113 7.30 -2.04 -3.41
CA GLY A 113 6.47 -3.24 -3.29
C GLY A 113 6.74 -4.25 -4.41
N ALA A 114 6.76 -3.80 -5.66
CA ALA A 114 7.05 -4.63 -6.82
C ALA A 114 8.45 -5.26 -6.77
N LEU A 115 9.47 -4.47 -6.41
CA LEU A 115 10.85 -4.95 -6.31
C LEU A 115 11.00 -5.99 -5.19
N ALA A 116 10.32 -5.79 -4.05
CA ALA A 116 10.31 -6.75 -2.95
C ALA A 116 9.66 -8.08 -3.37
N LEU A 117 8.49 -8.03 -4.01
CA LEU A 117 7.76 -9.22 -4.48
C LEU A 117 8.55 -10.02 -5.53
N THR A 118 9.27 -9.32 -6.41
CA THR A 118 10.06 -9.96 -7.48
C THR A 118 11.47 -10.37 -7.05
N GLY A 119 11.81 -10.23 -5.76
CA GLY A 119 13.11 -10.65 -5.22
C GLY A 119 14.28 -9.73 -5.62
N ASN A 120 14.01 -8.51 -6.09
CA ASN A 120 15.02 -7.49 -6.37
C ASN A 120 15.48 -6.79 -5.08
N ILE A 121 16.05 -7.58 -4.15
CA ILE A 121 16.33 -7.20 -2.75
C ILE A 121 17.12 -5.89 -2.60
N ALA A 122 18.19 -5.71 -3.37
CA ALA A 122 19.03 -4.53 -3.26
C ALA A 122 18.25 -3.25 -3.64
N ALA A 123 17.51 -3.30 -4.75
CA ALA A 123 16.70 -2.18 -5.20
C ALA A 123 15.50 -1.93 -4.27
N ALA A 124 14.85 -2.99 -3.78
CA ALA A 124 13.78 -2.90 -2.79
C ALA A 124 14.25 -2.20 -1.51
N ARG A 125 15.49 -2.48 -1.06
CA ARG A 125 16.11 -1.78 0.08
C ARG A 125 16.34 -0.30 -0.22
N THR A 126 16.87 0.04 -1.40
CA THR A 126 17.10 1.43 -1.81
C THR A 126 15.82 2.26 -1.76
N TYR A 127 14.74 1.79 -2.38
CA TYR A 127 13.46 2.50 -2.33
C TYR A 127 12.76 2.39 -0.96
N GLY A 128 12.99 1.32 -0.19
CA GLY A 128 12.49 1.16 1.17
C GLY A 128 12.97 2.25 2.13
N GLU A 129 14.20 2.76 1.97
CA GLU A 129 14.68 3.90 2.74
C GLU A 129 13.85 5.18 2.46
N LEU A 130 13.33 5.35 1.25
CA LEU A 130 12.40 6.44 0.96
C LEU A 130 11.07 6.26 1.67
N LEU A 131 10.55 5.02 1.79
CA LEU A 131 9.33 4.76 2.56
C LEU A 131 9.50 5.10 4.04
N LYS A 132 10.65 4.73 4.64
CA LYS A 132 10.96 5.09 6.03
C LYS A 132 11.02 6.60 6.23
N ALA A 133 11.61 7.33 5.28
CA ALA A 133 11.68 8.79 5.33
C ALA A 133 10.32 9.46 5.06
N ASN A 134 9.47 8.84 4.25
CA ASN A 134 8.17 9.37 3.84
C ASN A 134 7.07 9.17 4.89
N ILE A 135 7.13 8.09 5.67
CA ILE A 135 6.14 7.75 6.69
C ILE A 135 6.59 8.34 8.04
N GLY A 136 5.85 9.33 8.53
CA GLY A 136 6.22 10.03 9.76
C GLY A 136 6.15 9.18 11.03
N PHE A 137 6.87 9.63 12.05
CA PHE A 137 6.81 9.13 13.43
C PHE A 137 6.49 10.28 14.37
N SER A 138 5.29 10.27 14.94
CA SER A 138 4.77 11.34 15.79
C SER A 138 3.80 10.80 16.83
N ASN A 139 3.69 11.50 17.96
CA ASN A 139 2.65 11.25 18.96
C ASN A 139 1.26 11.66 18.47
N ASP A 140 1.19 12.49 17.43
CA ASP A 140 -0.02 12.71 16.67
C ASP A 140 -0.10 11.65 15.57
N PHE A 141 -1.04 10.71 15.70
CA PHE A 141 -1.19 9.61 14.73
C PHE A 141 -1.42 10.12 13.31
N ARG A 142 -1.90 11.36 13.17
CA ARG A 142 -2.14 11.97 11.87
C ARG A 142 -0.84 12.32 11.15
N SER A 143 0.23 12.63 11.87
CA SER A 143 1.55 12.82 11.27
C SER A 143 2.26 11.50 10.93
N GLN A 144 1.58 10.36 11.10
CA GLN A 144 2.10 9.05 10.68
C GLN A 144 1.61 8.68 9.28
N SER A 145 0.87 9.56 8.61
CA SER A 145 0.55 9.39 7.20
C SER A 145 1.81 9.41 6.32
N PRO A 146 1.84 8.63 5.23
CA PRO A 146 2.83 8.83 4.18
C PRO A 146 2.66 10.22 3.55
N ASP A 147 3.72 11.02 3.52
CA ASP A 147 3.68 12.39 3.02
C ASP A 147 3.56 12.45 1.49
N ARG A 148 2.88 13.46 0.96
CA ARG A 148 2.79 13.72 -0.48
C ARG A 148 3.00 15.21 -0.73
N TRP A 149 3.75 15.58 -1.76
CA TRP A 149 4.30 16.94 -1.83
C TRP A 149 3.27 18.05 -2.08
N TRP A 150 2.16 17.79 -2.77
CA TRP A 150 1.03 18.74 -2.84
C TRP A 150 0.11 18.66 -1.62
N GLU A 151 0.37 17.70 -0.74
CA GLU A 151 -0.36 17.44 0.49
C GLU A 151 0.32 18.06 1.74
N ALA A 152 1.56 18.54 1.60
CA ALA A 152 2.43 19.08 2.65
C ALA A 152 1.93 20.35 3.40
N LEU A 153 0.69 20.79 3.15
CA LEU A 153 0.08 21.96 3.81
C LEU A 153 -0.78 21.60 5.03
N SER A 154 -1.01 20.30 5.30
CA SER A 154 -1.67 19.73 6.50
C SER A 154 -1.38 18.22 6.60
N HIS A 155 -1.74 17.55 7.70
CA HIS A 155 -1.82 16.08 7.72
C HIS A 155 -2.95 15.59 6.81
N MET A 156 -2.61 15.39 5.54
CA MET A 156 -3.47 14.80 4.52
C MET A 156 -3.12 13.34 4.32
N ILE A 157 -4.11 12.60 3.85
CA ILE A 157 -3.90 11.29 3.25
C ILE A 157 -4.72 11.23 1.97
N HIS A 158 -4.07 10.92 0.84
CA HIS A 158 -4.75 10.27 -0.27
C HIS A 158 -4.99 8.80 0.04
N ALA A 159 -6.25 8.37 0.10
CA ALA A 159 -6.61 7.05 0.61
C ALA A 159 -5.89 5.90 -0.11
N LEU A 160 -5.98 5.87 -1.43
CA LEU A 160 -5.24 4.94 -2.26
C LEU A 160 -3.73 5.02 -2.02
N TRP A 161 -3.09 6.15 -2.33
CA TRP A 161 -1.61 6.22 -2.35
C TRP A 161 -0.98 6.11 -0.97
N GLY A 162 -1.62 6.64 0.08
CA GLY A 162 -1.21 6.42 1.46
C GLY A 162 -1.32 4.94 1.86
N GLY A 163 -2.42 4.29 1.48
CA GLY A 163 -2.61 2.86 1.70
C GLY A 163 -1.63 1.98 0.92
N VAL A 164 -1.39 2.30 -0.35
CA VAL A 164 -0.40 1.66 -1.23
C VAL A 164 1.00 1.78 -0.65
N THR A 165 1.34 2.96 -0.13
CA THR A 165 2.65 3.21 0.47
C THR A 165 2.82 2.43 1.78
N ALA A 166 1.78 2.37 2.61
CA ALA A 166 1.76 1.54 3.82
C ALA A 166 1.90 0.04 3.48
N ALA A 167 1.16 -0.44 2.48
CA ALA A 167 1.23 -1.81 1.99
C ALA A 167 2.60 -2.16 1.41
N ALA A 168 3.19 -1.26 0.61
CA ALA A 168 4.54 -1.42 0.08
C ALA A 168 5.59 -1.51 1.19
N ALA A 169 5.46 -0.68 2.24
CA ALA A 169 6.34 -0.73 3.41
C ALA A 169 6.18 -2.06 4.15
N GLN A 170 4.97 -2.59 4.28
CA GLN A 170 4.72 -3.90 4.89
C GLN A 170 5.38 -5.01 4.06
N ILE A 171 5.10 -5.06 2.76
CA ILE A 171 5.61 -6.08 1.84
C ILE A 171 7.15 -6.06 1.81
N ALA A 172 7.76 -4.87 1.70
CA ALA A 172 9.20 -4.74 1.72
C ALA A 172 9.79 -5.07 3.10
N GLY A 173 9.14 -4.67 4.19
CA GLY A 173 9.58 -5.03 5.54
C GLY A 173 9.56 -6.55 5.77
N GLU A 174 8.58 -7.27 5.22
CA GLU A 174 8.53 -8.74 5.29
C GLU A 174 9.65 -9.36 4.46
N CYS A 175 9.81 -8.90 3.22
CA CYS A 175 10.82 -9.38 2.30
C CYS A 175 12.25 -9.15 2.82
N LEU A 176 12.50 -7.97 3.41
CA LEU A 176 13.80 -7.54 3.90
C LEU A 176 14.06 -7.92 5.36
N TYR A 177 13.04 -8.44 6.06
CA TYR A 177 13.04 -8.64 7.52
C TYR A 177 13.42 -7.37 8.27
N ASP A 178 12.86 -6.24 7.86
CA ASP A 178 13.16 -4.90 8.39
C ASP A 178 12.04 -4.42 9.32
N PRO A 179 12.24 -4.44 10.65
CA PRO A 179 11.22 -3.98 11.59
C PRO A 179 10.85 -2.52 11.43
N GLU A 180 11.78 -1.64 11.03
CA GLU A 180 11.51 -0.21 10.90
C GLU A 180 10.48 0.04 9.77
N LEU A 181 10.55 -0.74 8.68
CA LEU A 181 9.55 -0.73 7.61
C LEU A 181 8.19 -1.26 8.06
N ILE A 182 8.15 -2.38 8.80
CA ILE A 182 6.88 -2.94 9.29
C ILE A 182 6.21 -2.01 10.29
N GLU A 183 6.99 -1.38 11.18
CA GLU A 183 6.47 -0.40 12.13
C GLU A 183 5.92 0.85 11.42
N ALA A 184 6.65 1.35 10.41
CA ALA A 184 6.18 2.45 9.58
C ALA A 184 4.86 2.09 8.88
N ALA A 185 4.80 0.92 8.25
CA ALA A 185 3.60 0.41 7.61
C ALA A 185 2.40 0.32 8.56
N TYR A 186 2.61 -0.20 9.77
CA TYR A 186 1.54 -0.36 10.76
C TYR A 186 0.97 0.99 11.20
N ARG A 187 1.84 1.96 11.48
CA ARG A 187 1.46 3.33 11.82
C ARG A 187 0.69 4.03 10.70
N ALA A 188 1.22 3.97 9.48
CA ALA A 188 0.58 4.53 8.29
C ALA A 188 -0.80 3.92 8.03
N THR A 189 -0.93 2.59 8.19
CA THR A 189 -2.21 1.89 8.05
C THR A 189 -3.23 2.38 9.06
N GLY A 190 -2.84 2.60 10.32
CA GLY A 190 -3.73 3.18 11.34
C GLY A 190 -4.25 4.57 10.95
N ALA A 191 -3.37 5.42 10.42
CA ALA A 191 -3.75 6.76 9.95
C ALA A 191 -4.71 6.70 8.74
N VAL A 192 -4.46 5.78 7.80
CA VAL A 192 -5.35 5.49 6.66
C VAL A 192 -6.73 5.02 7.16
N LEU A 193 -6.81 4.08 8.10
CA LEU A 193 -8.11 3.57 8.57
C LEU A 193 -8.98 4.64 9.23
N TYR A 194 -8.41 5.72 9.76
CA TYR A 194 -9.17 6.85 10.30
C TYR A 194 -10.05 7.54 9.24
N MET A 195 -9.68 7.46 7.96
CA MET A 195 -10.48 7.96 6.84
C MET A 195 -11.83 7.25 6.68
N TYR A 196 -11.98 6.09 7.31
CA TYR A 196 -13.21 5.32 7.31
C TYR A 196 -14.09 5.57 8.54
N ASP A 197 -13.62 6.38 9.51
CA ASP A 197 -14.43 6.75 10.68
C ASP A 197 -15.39 7.91 10.34
N SER A 198 -16.65 7.57 10.11
CA SER A 198 -17.72 8.57 9.89
C SER A 198 -18.02 9.46 11.09
N ASN A 199 -17.54 9.12 12.29
CA ASN A 199 -17.74 9.88 13.53
C ASN A 199 -16.52 10.73 13.92
N ALA A 200 -15.46 10.71 13.13
CA ALA A 200 -14.29 11.56 13.32
C ALA A 200 -14.72 13.04 13.41
N THR A 201 -14.38 13.69 14.53
CA THR A 201 -14.60 15.13 14.77
C THR A 201 -13.28 15.81 15.11
N ALA A 202 -13.22 17.12 14.97
CA ALA A 202 -11.98 17.85 15.21
C ALA A 202 -12.19 19.27 15.73
N THR A 203 -11.08 19.98 16.00
CA THR A 203 -11.06 21.28 16.70
C THR A 203 -11.78 22.38 15.92
N ASP A 204 -12.47 23.25 16.65
CA ASP A 204 -13.19 24.43 16.18
C ASP A 204 -12.29 25.66 15.92
N ARG A 205 -10.96 25.53 16.04
CA ARG A 205 -10.02 26.64 15.84
C ARG A 205 -9.93 27.04 14.36
N MET A 206 -10.32 28.27 14.04
CA MET A 206 -10.03 28.89 12.74
C MET A 206 -8.56 29.36 12.64
N LEU A 207 -7.93 29.12 11.49
CA LEU A 207 -6.57 29.57 11.18
C LEU A 207 -6.50 31.07 10.82
N LYS A 208 -5.35 31.69 11.07
CA LYS A 208 -5.04 33.09 10.73
C LYS A 208 -4.42 33.18 9.33
N PRO A 209 -4.48 34.36 8.67
CA PRO A 209 -3.78 34.58 7.40
C PRO A 209 -2.30 34.20 7.48
N GLY A 210 -1.85 33.32 6.59
CA GLY A 210 -0.50 32.74 6.59
C GLY A 210 -0.39 31.34 7.23
N GLU A 211 -1.46 30.85 7.85
CA GLU A 211 -1.62 29.47 8.30
C GLU A 211 -2.45 28.68 7.25
N ALA A 212 -2.20 27.38 7.04
CA ALA A 212 -2.86 26.58 5.99
C ALA A 212 -3.45 25.23 6.47
N ALA A 213 -4.44 24.71 5.73
CA ALA A 213 -5.09 23.40 5.87
C ALA A 213 -5.72 22.91 4.52
N SER A 214 -6.11 21.64 4.39
CA SER A 214 -6.42 20.98 3.09
C SER A 214 -7.50 19.87 3.09
N THR A 215 -7.83 19.33 1.91
CA THR A 215 -9.17 18.89 1.45
C THR A 215 -9.61 17.44 1.72
N TYR A 216 -8.72 16.57 2.17
CA TYR A 216 -9.09 15.39 2.96
C TYR A 216 -8.06 15.22 4.06
N SER A 217 -8.23 16.05 5.08
CA SER A 217 -7.33 16.13 6.21
C SER A 217 -7.82 15.15 7.27
N ILE A 218 -7.00 14.15 7.61
CA ILE A 218 -7.21 13.36 8.82
C ILE A 218 -7.08 14.24 10.08
N ALA A 219 -6.50 15.42 9.94
CA ALA A 219 -6.74 16.54 10.83
C ALA A 219 -8.00 17.30 10.39
N GLY A 220 -9.19 16.87 10.83
CA GLY A 220 -10.35 17.74 10.65
C GLY A 220 -10.17 19.10 11.35
N PRO A 221 -11.00 20.10 11.01
CA PRO A 221 -11.52 20.35 9.67
C PRO A 221 -10.40 20.77 8.72
N ASN A 222 -10.66 20.74 7.42
CA ASN A 222 -9.92 21.56 6.48
C ASN A 222 -10.20 23.04 6.80
N LEU A 223 -9.29 23.68 7.52
CA LEU A 223 -9.49 25.05 7.99
C LEU A 223 -9.45 26.10 6.86
N ASN A 224 -8.93 25.77 5.67
CA ASN A 224 -8.91 26.67 4.50
C ASN A 224 -10.06 26.46 3.51
N ARG A 225 -10.53 25.21 3.37
CA ARG A 225 -11.74 24.85 2.60
C ARG A 225 -12.66 24.01 3.49
N PRO A 226 -13.34 24.62 4.48
CA PRO A 226 -14.21 23.90 5.42
C PRO A 226 -15.30 23.07 4.73
N ASP A 227 -15.75 23.52 3.56
CA ASP A 227 -16.68 22.85 2.65
C ASP A 227 -16.19 21.47 2.17
N LEU A 228 -14.88 21.21 2.29
CA LEU A 228 -14.23 19.95 1.89
C LEU A 228 -13.90 19.01 3.06
N SER A 229 -14.02 19.47 4.31
CA SER A 229 -13.62 18.72 5.52
C SER A 229 -14.36 17.40 5.76
N ARG A 230 -15.41 17.13 4.98
CA ARG A 230 -16.29 15.95 5.12
C ARG A 230 -16.63 15.34 3.75
N ASN A 231 -15.90 15.72 2.73
CA ASN A 231 -16.28 15.46 1.36
C ASN A 231 -15.19 14.63 0.68
N ARG A 232 -15.58 13.49 0.11
CA ARG A 232 -14.68 12.51 -0.49
C ARG A 232 -14.57 12.83 -1.97
N PHE A 233 -13.51 13.50 -2.41
CA PHE A 233 -13.39 13.96 -3.80
C PHE A 233 -11.98 13.82 -4.36
N GLY A 234 -11.90 13.71 -5.68
CA GLY A 234 -10.65 13.74 -6.46
C GLY A 234 -10.12 15.15 -6.71
N GLN A 235 -9.09 15.24 -7.56
CA GLN A 235 -8.41 16.49 -7.94
C GLN A 235 -9.35 17.55 -8.56
N SER A 236 -10.53 17.10 -8.96
CA SER A 236 -11.63 17.89 -9.54
C SER A 236 -12.08 19.07 -8.71
N ILE A 237 -12.12 18.90 -7.39
CA ILE A 237 -12.66 19.88 -6.46
C ILE A 237 -11.84 21.18 -6.37
N PHE A 238 -10.63 21.16 -6.95
CA PHE A 238 -9.70 22.28 -7.01
C PHE A 238 -9.75 23.02 -8.34
N ALA A 239 -10.41 22.48 -9.36
CA ALA A 239 -10.47 23.13 -10.67
C ALA A 239 -11.20 24.49 -10.62
N SER A 240 -12.18 24.61 -9.73
CA SER A 240 -12.93 25.86 -9.50
C SER A 240 -12.10 26.96 -8.83
N ASP A 241 -10.98 26.62 -8.19
CA ASP A 241 -10.20 27.53 -7.37
C ASP A 241 -9.13 28.29 -8.18
N GLY A 242 -9.00 28.01 -9.48
CA GLY A 242 -8.00 28.60 -10.35
C GLY A 242 -6.64 27.88 -10.33
N GLY A 243 -5.57 28.59 -10.70
CA GLY A 243 -4.20 28.07 -10.57
C GLY A 243 -3.82 26.93 -11.54
N ILE A 244 -3.00 25.98 -11.07
CA ILE A 244 -2.55 24.84 -11.88
C ILE A 244 -3.69 23.87 -12.21
N PHE A 245 -4.61 23.63 -11.27
CA PHE A 245 -5.73 22.71 -11.46
C PHE A 245 -6.74 23.25 -12.48
N ALA A 246 -7.06 24.54 -12.49
CA ALA A 246 -7.89 25.13 -13.56
C ALA A 246 -7.25 25.04 -14.95
N ARG A 247 -5.91 24.99 -15.04
CA ARG A 247 -5.19 24.77 -16.32
C ARG A 247 -5.16 23.30 -16.74
N LEU A 248 -5.16 22.38 -15.77
CA LEU A 248 -5.24 20.94 -16.00
C LEU A 248 -6.66 20.52 -16.40
N PHE A 249 -7.68 21.27 -15.99
CA PHE A 249 -9.10 21.05 -16.32
C PHE A 249 -9.73 22.27 -17.02
N PRO A 250 -9.21 22.70 -18.19
CA PRO A 250 -9.56 23.98 -18.82
C PRO A 250 -11.02 24.04 -19.29
N ASP A 251 -11.64 22.89 -19.56
CA ASP A 251 -13.03 22.79 -20.02
C ASP A 251 -14.03 22.62 -18.86
N GLY A 252 -13.56 22.70 -17.61
CA GLY A 252 -14.38 22.42 -16.43
C GLY A 252 -14.81 20.96 -16.29
N TYR A 253 -14.41 20.09 -17.22
CA TYR A 253 -14.51 18.64 -17.05
C TYR A 253 -13.38 18.18 -16.13
N THR A 254 -13.74 17.97 -14.89
CA THR A 254 -12.80 17.65 -13.82
C THR A 254 -12.56 16.14 -13.65
N GLY A 255 -13.09 15.33 -14.59
CA GLY A 255 -13.28 13.89 -14.39
C GLY A 255 -14.53 13.59 -13.58
N GLU A 256 -14.90 12.30 -13.52
CA GLU A 256 -15.78 11.79 -12.47
C GLU A 256 -15.00 11.68 -11.15
N ASP A 257 -15.71 11.64 -10.02
CA ASP A 257 -15.06 11.46 -8.71
C ASP A 257 -14.11 10.26 -8.76
N ASP A 258 -12.84 10.50 -8.44
CA ASP A 258 -11.81 9.47 -8.40
C ASP A 258 -12.05 8.61 -7.16
N TRP A 259 -12.80 7.52 -7.30
CA TRP A 259 -13.09 6.57 -6.23
C TRP A 259 -11.90 5.64 -5.98
N ASP A 260 -10.77 6.26 -5.68
CA ASP A 260 -9.48 5.66 -5.32
C ASP A 260 -9.52 5.13 -3.87
N MET A 261 -10.51 4.28 -3.56
CA MET A 261 -10.69 3.70 -2.22
C MET A 261 -11.05 2.22 -2.29
N GLY A 262 -10.48 1.45 -1.36
CA GLY A 262 -10.78 0.05 -1.11
C GLY A 262 -9.61 -0.89 -1.37
N GLU A 263 -8.66 -0.53 -2.23
CA GLU A 263 -7.43 -1.33 -2.45
C GLU A 263 -6.58 -1.41 -1.17
N GLU A 264 -6.53 -0.32 -0.41
CA GLU A 264 -5.86 -0.24 0.87
C GLU A 264 -6.55 -1.06 1.97
N LEU A 265 -7.88 -1.25 1.89
CA LEU A 265 -8.60 -2.15 2.79
C LEU A 265 -8.27 -3.60 2.48
N VAL A 266 -8.16 -3.95 1.20
CA VAL A 266 -7.69 -5.27 0.77
C VAL A 266 -6.26 -5.50 1.25
N ALA A 267 -5.37 -4.51 1.07
CA ALA A 267 -4.00 -4.58 1.56
C ALA A 267 -3.93 -4.74 3.09
N TYR A 268 -4.75 -4.00 3.84
CA TYR A 268 -4.90 -4.20 5.28
C TYR A 268 -5.32 -5.64 5.59
N LEU A 269 -6.38 -6.15 4.95
CA LEU A 269 -6.89 -7.50 5.20
C LEU A 269 -5.86 -8.58 4.85
N ASN A 270 -5.08 -8.43 3.78
CA ASN A 270 -4.01 -9.36 3.41
C ASN A 270 -2.76 -9.23 4.29
N GLY A 271 -2.62 -8.10 4.97
CA GLY A 271 -1.51 -7.77 5.86
C GLY A 271 -1.91 -7.80 7.33
N PHE A 272 -1.98 -6.62 7.96
CA PHE A 272 -2.24 -6.47 9.40
C PHE A 272 -3.62 -6.97 9.86
N GLY A 273 -4.56 -7.21 8.94
CA GLY A 273 -5.82 -7.91 9.22
C GLY A 273 -5.60 -9.36 9.65
N GLN A 274 -4.46 -9.95 9.29
CA GLN A 274 -4.15 -11.37 9.42
C GLN A 274 -2.80 -11.68 10.08
N LYS A 275 -1.88 -10.71 10.15
CA LYS A 275 -0.49 -10.96 10.56
C LYS A 275 -0.10 -10.23 11.84
N THR A 276 0.70 -10.87 12.68
CA THR A 276 1.32 -10.28 13.88
C THR A 276 2.83 -10.50 13.84
N TYR A 277 3.60 -9.47 14.17
CA TYR A 277 5.06 -9.53 14.08
C TYR A 277 5.70 -9.43 15.45
N VAL A 278 6.82 -10.12 15.63
CA VAL A 278 7.74 -9.93 16.76
C VAL A 278 9.15 -9.69 16.24
N TYR A 279 9.93 -8.91 16.99
CA TYR A 279 11.33 -8.68 16.68
C TYR A 279 12.10 -8.29 17.94
N GLN A 280 13.42 -8.44 17.92
CA GLN A 280 14.32 -7.90 18.95
C GLN A 280 14.89 -6.57 18.47
N ASP A 281 14.73 -5.52 19.28
CA ASP A 281 15.29 -4.21 18.96
C ASP A 281 16.82 -4.17 19.15
N LYS A 282 17.43 -3.01 18.89
CA LYS A 282 18.88 -2.80 18.99
C LYS A 282 19.41 -2.97 20.43
N GLN A 283 18.55 -2.90 21.44
CA GLN A 283 18.85 -3.12 22.85
C GLN A 283 18.61 -4.59 23.28
N GLY A 284 18.08 -5.42 22.38
CA GLY A 284 17.71 -6.79 22.65
C GLY A 284 16.39 -6.93 23.41
N ASP A 285 15.54 -5.91 23.45
CA ASP A 285 14.19 -6.05 23.98
C ASP A 285 13.27 -6.63 22.91
N LEU A 286 12.41 -7.56 23.34
CA LEU A 286 11.41 -8.17 22.45
C LEU A 286 10.22 -7.21 22.28
N LYS A 287 9.88 -6.89 21.04
CA LYS A 287 8.77 -6.02 20.64
C LYS A 287 7.78 -6.79 19.78
N ALA A 288 6.53 -6.33 19.76
CA ALA A 288 5.49 -6.82 18.87
C ALA A 288 4.88 -5.67 18.08
N ILE A 289 4.49 -5.96 16.84
CA ILE A 289 3.75 -5.07 15.96
C ILE A 289 2.42 -5.76 15.65
N ASN A 290 1.33 -4.99 15.73
CA ASN A 290 -0.03 -5.53 15.64
C ASN A 290 -0.34 -6.61 16.69
N GLY A 291 0.19 -6.41 17.90
CA GLY A 291 0.00 -7.31 19.03
C GLY A 291 0.68 -6.78 20.29
N ARG A 292 0.63 -7.56 21.36
CA ARG A 292 1.34 -7.29 22.61
C ARG A 292 2.11 -8.50 23.09
N ILE A 293 3.17 -8.25 23.85
CA ILE A 293 3.99 -9.29 24.47
C ILE A 293 3.84 -9.22 25.98
N SER A 294 3.62 -10.38 26.61
CA SER A 294 3.65 -10.55 28.05
C SER A 294 4.73 -11.57 28.41
N LYS A 295 5.61 -11.24 29.36
CA LYS A 295 6.65 -12.16 29.81
C LYS A 295 6.05 -13.26 30.68
N LEU A 296 6.26 -14.53 30.32
CA LEU A 296 5.81 -15.68 31.11
C LEU A 296 6.92 -16.20 32.02
N THR A 297 8.12 -16.36 31.46
CA THR A 297 9.32 -16.79 32.18
C THR A 297 10.54 -15.98 31.74
N LYS A 298 11.75 -16.39 32.13
CA LYS A 298 12.98 -15.73 31.68
C LYS A 298 13.20 -15.86 30.17
N SER A 299 12.78 -16.98 29.57
CA SER A 299 13.02 -17.34 28.17
C SER A 299 11.76 -17.49 27.32
N SER A 300 10.57 -17.45 27.93
CA SER A 300 9.29 -17.57 27.20
C SER A 300 8.37 -16.38 27.42
N TYR A 301 7.64 -16.06 26.37
CA TYR A 301 6.73 -14.93 26.26
C TYR A 301 5.40 -15.42 25.69
N GLN A 302 4.32 -14.71 26.01
CA GLN A 302 3.05 -14.83 25.33
C GLN A 302 2.93 -13.68 24.34
N VAL A 303 2.66 -14.00 23.09
CA VAL A 303 2.37 -13.03 22.03
C VAL A 303 0.88 -13.07 21.79
N GLU A 304 0.18 -11.96 22.02
CA GLU A 304 -1.25 -11.84 21.73
C GLU A 304 -1.43 -10.92 20.52
N SER A 305 -2.11 -11.44 19.51
CA SER A 305 -2.36 -10.73 18.26
C SER A 305 -3.49 -9.71 18.39
N PHE A 306 -3.37 -8.57 17.72
CA PHE A 306 -4.47 -7.62 17.53
C PHE A 306 -5.17 -7.78 16.17
N ALA A 307 -4.64 -8.62 15.28
CA ALA A 307 -5.27 -8.93 14.01
C ALA A 307 -6.70 -9.50 14.23
N PRO A 308 -7.71 -9.00 13.51
CA PRO A 308 -9.10 -9.49 13.59
C PRO A 308 -9.24 -10.91 13.02
N TYR A 309 -8.46 -11.26 12.01
CA TYR A 309 -8.51 -12.55 11.31
C TYR A 309 -7.13 -13.23 11.32
N ILE A 310 -6.47 -13.25 12.49
CA ILE A 310 -5.12 -13.79 12.66
C ILE A 310 -4.96 -15.14 11.92
N SER A 311 -3.91 -15.24 11.11
CA SER A 311 -3.50 -16.45 10.41
C SER A 311 -2.00 -16.70 10.51
N GLU A 312 -1.18 -15.68 10.79
CA GLU A 312 0.28 -15.80 10.87
C GLU A 312 0.92 -14.96 11.99
N TYR A 313 1.91 -15.56 12.65
CA TYR A 313 2.88 -14.90 13.51
C TYR A 313 4.26 -14.95 12.87
N ILE A 314 4.95 -13.81 12.79
CA ILE A 314 6.21 -13.67 12.06
C ILE A 314 7.29 -13.10 12.98
N ASP A 315 8.41 -13.80 13.14
CA ASP A 315 9.61 -13.28 13.81
C ASP A 315 10.55 -12.66 12.77
N LEU A 316 10.68 -11.33 12.80
CA LEU A 316 11.55 -10.61 11.86
C LEU A 316 13.04 -10.78 12.18
N THR A 317 13.39 -11.11 13.42
CA THR A 317 14.81 -11.29 13.82
C THR A 317 15.32 -12.66 13.43
N ASN A 318 14.54 -13.70 13.71
CA ASN A 318 14.94 -15.09 13.42
C ASN A 318 14.37 -15.63 12.10
N GLN A 319 13.54 -14.84 11.41
CA GLN A 319 12.94 -15.18 10.12
C GLN A 319 12.07 -16.44 10.18
N THR A 320 11.37 -16.62 11.31
CA THR A 320 10.48 -17.76 11.52
C THR A 320 9.02 -17.34 11.37
N VAL A 321 8.19 -18.26 10.89
CA VAL A 321 6.76 -18.03 10.69
C VAL A 321 5.98 -19.17 11.30
N LEU A 322 4.94 -18.85 12.08
CA LEU A 322 3.92 -19.80 12.52
C LEU A 322 2.59 -19.46 11.87
N LYS A 323 2.01 -20.44 11.16
CA LYS A 323 0.63 -20.37 10.68
C LYS A 323 -0.31 -20.81 11.79
N SER A 324 -1.12 -19.90 12.32
CA SER A 324 -2.06 -20.18 13.41
C SER A 324 -3.18 -19.15 13.47
N ASN A 325 -4.39 -19.63 13.74
CA ASN A 325 -5.56 -18.80 13.99
C ASN A 325 -5.78 -18.51 15.49
N ALA A 326 -4.84 -18.93 16.35
CA ALA A 326 -4.92 -18.69 17.78
C ALA A 326 -4.71 -17.20 18.10
N LYS A 327 -5.53 -16.63 18.98
CA LYS A 327 -5.43 -15.22 19.38
C LYS A 327 -4.16 -14.91 20.19
N ALA A 328 -3.59 -15.92 20.84
CA ALA A 328 -2.30 -15.83 21.49
C ALA A 328 -1.51 -17.12 21.30
N VAL A 329 -0.18 -16.98 21.21
CA VAL A 329 0.79 -18.08 21.08
C VAL A 329 1.93 -17.88 22.07
N LYS A 330 2.64 -18.95 22.39
CA LYS A 330 3.87 -18.87 23.17
C LYS A 330 5.05 -18.62 22.23
N TYR A 331 6.01 -17.82 22.68
CA TYR A 331 7.23 -17.50 21.95
C TYR A 331 8.45 -17.76 22.82
N TYR A 332 9.43 -18.46 22.27
CA TYR A 332 10.69 -18.81 22.92
C TYR A 332 11.82 -17.98 22.35
N ARG A 333 12.38 -17.08 23.16
CA ARG A 333 13.37 -16.11 22.70
C ARG A 333 14.70 -16.74 22.26
N GLU A 334 15.07 -17.87 22.87
CA GLU A 334 16.38 -18.50 22.64
C GLU A 334 16.55 -19.04 21.22
N ASN A 335 15.44 -19.43 20.58
CA ASN A 335 15.43 -20.06 19.26
C ASN A 335 14.43 -19.42 18.28
N GLY A 336 13.75 -18.33 18.67
CA GLY A 336 12.76 -17.65 17.84
C GLY A 336 11.55 -18.52 17.50
N GLN A 337 11.21 -19.50 18.33
CA GLN A 337 10.16 -20.47 18.04
C GLN A 337 8.82 -20.03 18.62
N PHE A 338 7.75 -20.21 17.84
CA PHE A 338 6.36 -20.09 18.31
C PHE A 338 5.75 -21.47 18.61
N GLU A 339 4.81 -21.52 19.57
CA GLU A 339 4.01 -22.70 19.96
C GLU A 339 2.54 -22.34 20.24
#